data_AF-A0A0M3J7C7-F1
#
_entry.id   AF-A0A0M3J7C7-F1
#
_cell.length_a   1.000
_cell.length_b   1.000
_cell.length_c   1.000
_cell.angle_alpha   90.00
_cell.angle_beta   90.00
_cell.angle_gamma   90.00
#
_symmetry.space_group_name_H-M   'P 1'
#
loop_
_entity.id
_entity.type
_entity.pdbx_description
1 polymer ?
#
loop_
_entity_poly.entity_id
_entity_poly.type
_entity_poly.pdbx_seq_one_letter_code
_entity_poly.pdbx_strand_id
1 'polypeptide(L)'
;MAAATRRELHICTDVRMIVSVGRDANIVRAWEQESGTVVWETQIHSAVVTRPISVIASSESVVFVLDDRSLSALSLLTGQIKWAVQMDKNRDWIGAVQGTQLVTVIGGIKDQQVDIYRYDSQSGVSTKKQTIAAPWFSNERLVSVE
;
A
#
# COMPACT_ATOMS: atom_id res chain seq x y z
N MET A 1 -47.42 -19.59 22.34
CA MET A 1 -46.22 -18.78 22.63
C MET A 1 -45.40 -18.68 21.36
N ALA A 2 -45.40 -17.52 20.71
CA ALA A 2 -44.57 -17.27 19.53
C ALA A 2 -43.16 -16.91 19.99
N ALA A 3 -42.15 -17.65 19.53
CA ALA A 3 -40.76 -17.29 19.75
C ALA A 3 -40.38 -16.17 18.78
N ALA A 4 -40.02 -15.01 19.34
CA ALA A 4 -39.61 -13.84 18.59
C ALA A 4 -38.33 -14.15 17.79
N THR A 5 -38.37 -13.89 16.49
CA THR A 5 -37.22 -13.98 15.59
C THR A 5 -36.21 -12.88 15.94
N ARG A 6 -35.02 -13.26 16.41
CA ARG A 6 -33.89 -12.34 16.54
C ARG A 6 -33.37 -12.02 15.14
N ARG A 7 -33.70 -10.83 14.62
CA ARG A 7 -33.04 -10.28 13.43
C ARG A 7 -31.76 -9.61 13.90
N GLU A 8 -30.62 -10.26 13.71
CA GLU A 8 -29.31 -9.62 13.82
C GLU A 8 -29.09 -8.80 12.56
N LEU A 9 -29.22 -7.48 12.68
CA LEU A 9 -28.79 -6.55 11.65
C LEU A 9 -27.25 -6.53 11.65
N HIS A 10 -26.63 -7.25 10.72
CA HIS A 10 -25.24 -6.99 10.34
C HIS A 10 -25.23 -5.71 9.49
N ILE A 11 -25.14 -4.54 10.13
CA ILE A 11 -24.78 -3.33 9.41
C ILE A 11 -23.26 -3.42 9.14
N CYS A 12 -22.90 -4.17 8.11
CA CYS A 12 -21.67 -3.90 7.38
C CYS A 12 -22.08 -2.85 6.34
N THR A 13 -21.93 -1.57 6.66
CA THR A 13 -21.97 -0.55 5.62
C THR A 13 -20.80 -0.84 4.68
N ASP A 14 -21.12 -1.45 3.55
CA ASP A 14 -20.27 -1.64 2.38
C ASP A 14 -19.81 -0.29 1.83
N VAL A 15 -19.00 0.46 2.58
CA VAL A 15 -18.34 1.65 2.05
C VAL A 15 -17.24 1.13 1.15
N ARG A 16 -17.60 0.87 -0.11
CA ARG A 16 -16.63 0.56 -1.16
C ARG A 16 -15.92 1.84 -1.51
N MET A 17 -14.64 1.91 -1.15
CA MET A 17 -13.78 3.04 -1.46
C MET A 17 -12.87 2.68 -2.63
N ILE A 18 -12.68 3.65 -3.53
CA ILE A 18 -11.59 3.62 -4.49
C ILE A 18 -10.48 4.51 -3.93
N VAL A 19 -9.25 4.01 -3.95
CA VAL A 19 -8.08 4.80 -3.55
C VAL A 19 -7.27 5.13 -4.79
N SER A 20 -6.88 6.40 -4.91
CA SER A 20 -6.06 6.89 -6.03
C SER A 20 -4.87 7.68 -5.50
N VAL A 21 -3.79 7.73 -6.28
CA VAL A 21 -2.64 8.57 -5.99
C VAL A 21 -2.42 9.57 -7.11
N GLY A 22 -2.17 10.82 -6.71
CA GLY A 22 -1.85 11.91 -7.63
C GLY A 22 -0.57 11.64 -8.41
N ARG A 23 -0.45 12.28 -9.57
CA ARG A 23 0.67 12.10 -10.52
C ARG A 23 2.06 12.25 -9.87
N ASP A 24 2.16 13.11 -8.85
CA ASP A 24 3.42 13.41 -8.17
C ASP A 24 3.64 12.57 -6.89
N ALA A 25 2.89 11.48 -6.72
CA ALA A 25 2.87 10.61 -5.53
C ALA A 25 2.54 11.29 -4.20
N ASN A 26 2.37 12.60 -4.19
CA ASN A 26 2.33 13.41 -2.99
C ASN A 26 0.96 13.38 -2.30
N ILE A 27 -0.10 13.06 -3.04
CA ILE A 27 -1.48 13.12 -2.58
C ILE A 27 -2.15 11.76 -2.80
N VAL A 28 -2.77 11.24 -1.75
CA VAL A 28 -3.66 10.07 -1.80
C VAL A 28 -5.08 10.56 -1.57
N ARG A 29 -6.01 10.05 -2.36
CA ARG A 29 -7.44 10.32 -2.20
C ARG A 29 -8.19 9.02 -2.05
N ALA A 30 -9.18 9.01 -1.16
CA ALA A 30 -10.25 8.03 -1.21
C ALA A 30 -11.53 8.65 -1.74
N TRP A 31 -12.22 7.86 -2.55
CA TRP A 31 -13.45 8.20 -3.19
C TRP A 31 -14.52 7.21 -2.76
N GLU A 32 -15.71 7.69 -2.45
CA GLU A 32 -16.86 6.80 -2.34
C GLU A 32 -17.16 6.23 -3.73
N GLN A 33 -17.23 4.91 -3.86
CA GLN A 33 -17.35 4.26 -5.17
C GLN A 33 -18.65 4.63 -5.89
N GLU A 34 -19.76 4.83 -5.17
CA GLU A 34 -21.07 5.04 -5.77
C GLU A 34 -21.25 6.47 -6.28
N SER A 35 -21.01 7.48 -5.43
CA SER A 35 -21.15 8.89 -5.84
C SER A 35 -19.93 9.44 -6.58
N GLY A 36 -18.77 8.79 -6.46
CA GLY A 36 -17.51 9.32 -6.96
C GLY A 36 -17.05 10.58 -6.21
N THR A 37 -17.55 10.84 -5.00
CA THR A 37 -17.15 11.99 -4.19
C THR A 37 -15.88 11.68 -3.39
N VAL A 38 -15.04 12.70 -3.17
CA VAL A 38 -13.86 12.57 -2.32
C VAL A 38 -14.30 12.48 -0.86
N VAL A 39 -13.91 11.40 -0.18
CA VAL A 39 -14.12 11.20 1.26
C VAL A 39 -13.01 11.89 2.04
N TRP A 40 -11.76 11.67 1.63
CA TRP A 40 -10.59 12.30 2.23
C TRP A 40 -9.46 12.45 1.23
N GLU A 41 -8.57 13.39 1.54
CA GLU A 41 -7.33 13.65 0.82
C GLU A 41 -6.19 13.79 1.84
N THR A 42 -5.08 13.10 1.60
CA THR A 42 -3.90 13.15 2.46
C THR A 42 -2.66 13.45 1.63
N GLN A 43 -1.93 14.48 2.03
CA GLN A 43 -0.59 14.74 1.53
C GLN A 43 0.42 13.88 2.29
N ILE A 44 1.05 12.91 1.61
CA ILE A 44 2.05 12.01 2.22
C ILE A 44 3.48 12.54 2.08
N HIS A 45 3.75 13.41 1.09
CA HIS A 45 5.07 14.00 0.90
C HIS A 45 4.97 15.50 0.57
N SER A 46 5.89 16.28 1.13
CA SER A 46 6.01 17.71 0.84
C SER A 46 6.76 18.01 -0.46
N ALA A 47 7.49 17.02 -1.02
CA ALA A 47 8.35 17.20 -2.18
C ALA A 47 7.88 16.36 -3.38
N VAL A 48 7.82 17.00 -4.55
CA VAL A 48 7.27 16.52 -5.84
C VAL A 48 8.10 15.41 -6.50
N VAL A 49 9.21 14.97 -5.90
CA VAL A 49 10.22 14.16 -6.62
C VAL A 49 9.97 12.65 -6.54
N THR A 50 9.06 12.20 -5.67
CA THR A 50 8.82 10.76 -5.48
C THR A 50 7.81 10.22 -6.48
N ARG A 51 8.07 9.02 -6.99
CA ARG A 51 7.13 8.32 -7.88
C ARG A 51 6.40 7.25 -7.07
N PRO A 52 5.06 7.14 -7.17
CA PRO A 52 4.36 6.10 -6.47
C PRO A 52 4.66 4.78 -7.19
N ILE A 53 5.14 3.82 -6.42
CA ILE A 53 5.51 2.50 -6.93
C ILE A 53 4.28 1.59 -6.85
N SER A 54 3.57 1.60 -5.73
CA SER A 54 2.33 0.82 -5.57
C SER A 54 1.44 1.39 -4.47
N VAL A 55 0.13 1.31 -4.67
CA VAL A 55 -0.88 1.62 -3.65
C VAL A 55 -1.86 0.48 -3.49
N ILE A 56 -2.08 0.05 -2.25
CA ILE A 56 -2.83 -1.16 -1.94
C ILE A 56 -3.68 -0.92 -0.71
N ALA A 57 -4.99 -1.13 -0.83
CA ALA A 57 -5.90 -1.15 0.29
C ALA A 57 -5.98 -2.56 0.88
N SER A 58 -5.95 -2.66 2.20
CA SER A 58 -6.05 -3.92 2.95
C SER A 58 -7.48 -4.20 3.40
N SER A 59 -7.75 -5.48 3.68
CA SER A 59 -9.00 -5.91 4.33
C SER A 59 -9.18 -5.34 5.74
N GLU A 60 -8.10 -4.87 6.38
CA GLU A 60 -8.13 -4.30 7.73
C GLU A 60 -8.20 -2.76 7.72
N SER A 61 -8.74 -2.18 6.66
CA SER A 61 -8.92 -0.73 6.52
C SER A 61 -7.61 0.06 6.60
N VAL A 62 -6.55 -0.45 5.97
CA VAL A 62 -5.25 0.24 5.84
C VAL A 62 -4.91 0.43 4.38
N VAL A 63 -4.45 1.63 4.00
CA VAL A 63 -3.88 1.91 2.68
C VAL A 63 -2.37 1.95 2.80
N PHE A 64 -1.69 1.10 2.04
CA PHE A 64 -0.24 1.12 1.90
C PHE A 64 0.14 1.92 0.67
N VAL A 65 1.09 2.84 0.83
CA VAL A 65 1.71 3.58 -0.26
C VAL A 65 3.20 3.34 -0.21
N LEU A 66 3.72 2.71 -1.27
CA LEU A 66 5.14 2.53 -1.49
C LEU A 66 5.60 3.54 -2.52
N ASP A 67 6.63 4.29 -2.16
CA ASP A 67 7.41 5.16 -3.03
C ASP A 67 8.91 4.79 -2.95
N ASP A 68 9.76 5.52 -3.65
CA ASP A 68 11.22 5.31 -3.70
C ASP A 68 11.93 5.58 -2.36
N ARG A 69 11.27 6.25 -1.41
CA ARG A 69 11.82 6.66 -0.11
C ARG A 69 11.12 6.00 1.05
N SER A 70 9.85 5.63 0.95
CA SER A 70 9.08 5.17 2.10
C SER A 70 7.99 4.15 1.77
N LEU A 71 7.64 3.37 2.79
CA LEU A 71 6.36 2.70 2.88
C LEU A 71 5.53 3.40 3.97
N SER A 72 4.40 3.98 3.57
CA SER A 72 3.47 4.64 4.47
C SER A 72 2.18 3.83 4.59
N ALA A 73 1.60 3.81 5.79
CA ALA A 73 0.31 3.20 6.06
C ALA A 73 -0.69 4.24 6.55
N LEU A 74 -1.80 4.38 5.84
CA LEU A 74 -2.87 5.32 6.15
C LEU A 74 -4.11 4.54 6.59
N SER A 75 -4.91 5.14 7.47
CA SER A 75 -6.28 4.68 7.73
C SER A 75 -7.11 4.81 6.45
N LEU A 76 -7.72 3.71 5.99
CA LEU A 76 -8.60 3.74 4.82
C LEU A 76 -9.85 4.61 5.08
N LEU A 77 -10.29 4.73 6.33
CA LEU A 77 -11.49 5.50 6.69
C LEU A 77 -11.25 7.00 6.78
N THR A 78 -10.05 7.41 7.21
CA THR A 78 -9.76 8.82 7.56
C THR A 78 -8.62 9.45 6.77
N GLY A 79 -7.86 8.64 6.02
CA GLY A 79 -6.63 9.08 5.35
C GLY A 79 -5.46 9.39 6.29
N GLN A 80 -5.63 9.30 7.61
CA GLN A 80 -4.55 9.65 8.55
C GLN A 80 -3.41 8.63 8.50
N ILE A 81 -2.17 9.12 8.48
CA ILE A 81 -0.97 8.27 8.54
C ILE A 81 -0.91 7.60 9.90
N LYS A 82 -0.94 6.27 9.91
CA LYS A 82 -0.79 5.42 11.10
C LYS A 82 0.68 5.22 11.44
N TRP A 83 1.47 4.90 10.41
CA TRP A 83 2.91 4.71 10.53
C TRP A 83 3.58 4.90 9.16
N ALA A 84 4.89 5.13 9.18
CA ALA A 84 5.72 5.17 7.99
C ALA A 84 7.11 4.60 8.32
N VAL A 85 7.71 3.90 7.36
CA VAL A 85 9.08 3.41 7.46
C VAL A 85 9.91 3.91 6.29
N GLN A 86 11.14 4.31 6.59
CA GLN A 86 12.08 4.78 5.58
C GLN A 86 12.69 3.58 4.83
N MET A 87 12.64 3.65 3.51
CA MET A 87 13.29 2.71 2.59
C MET A 87 14.66 3.24 2.16
N ASP A 88 15.53 2.32 1.77
CA ASP A 88 16.83 2.66 1.18
C ASP A 88 16.62 3.22 -0.23
N LYS A 89 16.86 4.54 -0.37
CA LYS A 89 16.72 5.28 -1.63
C LYS A 89 17.73 4.89 -2.71
N ASN A 90 18.79 4.15 -2.36
CA ASN A 90 19.81 3.71 -3.29
C ASN A 90 19.52 2.32 -3.87
N ARG A 91 18.29 1.83 -3.70
CA ARG A 91 17.83 0.54 -4.20
C ARG A 91 16.53 0.71 -4.96
N ASP A 92 16.34 -0.12 -5.98
CA ASP A 92 15.10 -0.08 -6.77
C ASP A 92 14.01 -0.93 -6.10
N TRP A 93 12.87 -0.32 -5.82
CA TRP A 93 11.69 -0.99 -5.28
C TRP A 93 10.71 -1.31 -6.40
N ILE A 94 10.11 -2.50 -6.36
CA ILE A 94 9.20 -2.96 -7.43
C ILE A 94 7.75 -2.75 -7.02
N GLY A 95 7.40 -3.11 -5.79
CA GLY A 95 6.02 -3.05 -5.34
C GLY A 95 5.80 -3.64 -3.96
N ALA A 96 4.64 -3.36 -3.41
CA ALA A 96 4.12 -4.04 -2.24
C ALA A 96 3.06 -5.08 -2.66
N VAL A 97 2.80 -6.04 -1.77
CA VAL A 97 1.67 -6.96 -1.84
C VAL A 97 1.09 -7.09 -0.45
N GLN A 98 -0.23 -6.94 -0.32
CA GLN A 98 -0.92 -7.08 0.96
C GLN A 98 -1.32 -8.54 1.20
N GLY A 99 -0.91 -9.07 2.35
CA GLY A 99 -1.49 -10.26 2.97
C GLY A 99 -2.38 -9.86 4.15
N THR A 100 -3.03 -10.83 4.80
CA THR A 100 -4.02 -10.56 5.86
C THR A 100 -3.49 -9.70 7.00
N GLN A 101 -2.30 -10.02 7.52
CA GLN A 101 -1.68 -9.30 8.65
C GLN A 101 -0.37 -8.61 8.28
N LEU A 102 0.16 -8.88 7.09
CA LEU A 102 1.47 -8.42 6.67
C LEU A 102 1.38 -7.67 5.35
N VAL A 103 2.18 -6.62 5.21
CA VAL A 103 2.52 -6.06 3.90
C VAL A 103 3.91 -6.53 3.52
N THR A 104 4.02 -7.17 2.35
CA THR A 104 5.29 -7.63 1.80
C THR A 104 5.76 -6.65 0.75
N VAL A 105 6.92 -6.03 0.96
CA VAL A 105 7.58 -5.18 -0.02
C VAL A 105 8.65 -5.99 -0.73
N ILE A 106 8.61 -6.00 -2.06
CA ILE A 106 9.56 -6.69 -2.93
C ILE A 106 10.33 -5.64 -3.71
N GLY A 107 11.65 -5.76 -3.73
CA GLY A 107 12.52 -4.87 -4.46
C GLY A 107 13.87 -4.78 -3.78
N GLY A 108 14.30 -3.58 -3.43
CA GLY A 108 15.61 -3.38 -2.87
C GLY A 108 16.72 -3.88 -3.80
N ILE A 109 16.51 -3.78 -5.12
CA ILE A 109 17.39 -4.39 -6.11
C ILE A 109 18.74 -3.69 -6.08
N LYS A 110 19.81 -4.48 -5.88
CA LYS A 110 21.20 -4.03 -5.98
C LYS A 110 22.11 -5.23 -6.17
N ASP A 111 23.12 -5.12 -7.02
CA ASP A 111 24.17 -6.15 -7.20
C ASP A 111 23.61 -7.58 -7.43
N GLN A 112 22.59 -7.71 -8.30
CA GLN A 112 21.87 -8.97 -8.58
C GLN A 112 21.20 -9.60 -7.35
N GLN A 113 20.83 -8.79 -6.36
CA GLN A 113 20.07 -9.22 -5.19
C GLN A 113 18.73 -8.52 -5.16
N VAL A 114 17.72 -9.23 -4.67
CA VAL A 114 16.39 -8.70 -4.37
C VAL A 114 16.14 -8.87 -2.88
N ASP A 115 15.79 -7.78 -2.22
CA ASP A 115 15.31 -7.76 -0.84
C ASP A 115 13.78 -7.90 -0.79
N ILE A 116 13.34 -8.69 0.18
CA ILE A 116 11.94 -8.88 0.54
C ILE A 116 11.78 -8.49 2.00
N TYR A 117 11.00 -7.46 2.24
CA TYR A 117 10.65 -6.98 3.57
C TYR A 117 9.21 -7.35 3.90
N ARG A 118 8.97 -7.78 5.14
CA ARG A 118 7.62 -8.02 5.66
C ARG A 118 7.41 -7.15 6.88
N TYR A 119 6.35 -6.35 6.83
CA TYR A 119 5.94 -5.50 7.94
C TYR A 119 4.57 -5.94 8.43
N ASP A 120 4.39 -5.88 9.75
CA ASP A 120 3.07 -5.94 10.34
C ASP A 120 2.21 -4.79 9.83
N SER A 121 1.04 -5.13 9.30
CA SER A 121 0.12 -4.21 8.62
C SER A 121 -0.40 -3.09 9.54
N GLN A 122 -0.51 -3.35 10.84
CA GLN A 122 -1.10 -2.43 11.81
C GLN A 122 -0.06 -1.53 12.46
N SER A 123 1.12 -2.07 12.77
CA SER A 123 2.16 -1.39 13.54
C SER A 123 3.35 -0.90 12.71
N GLY A 124 3.56 -1.44 11.51
CA GLY A 124 4.73 -1.13 10.68
C GLY A 124 6.03 -1.74 11.20
N VAL A 125 5.97 -2.61 12.21
CA VAL A 125 7.16 -3.31 12.72
C VAL A 125 7.61 -4.34 11.69
N SER A 126 8.89 -4.27 11.30
CA SER A 126 9.46 -5.26 10.39
C SER A 126 9.55 -6.63 11.08
N THR A 127 8.85 -7.62 10.56
CA THR A 127 8.86 -8.98 11.09
C THR A 127 10.01 -9.80 10.50
N LYS A 128 10.34 -9.57 9.22
CA LYS A 128 11.37 -10.34 8.52
C LYS A 128 11.97 -9.58 7.34
N LYS A 129 13.30 -9.64 7.22
CA LYS A 129 14.03 -9.33 6.00
C LYS A 129 14.55 -10.64 5.39
N GLN A 130 14.42 -10.77 4.08
CA GLN A 130 15.02 -11.85 3.31
C GLN A 130 15.69 -11.25 2.08
N THR A 131 16.90 -11.72 1.76
CA THR A 131 17.62 -11.33 0.55
C THR A 131 17.81 -12.57 -0.30
N ILE A 132 17.53 -12.44 -1.60
CA ILE A 132 17.63 -13.54 -2.56
C ILE A 132 18.61 -13.12 -3.65
N ALA A 133 19.53 -14.02 -4.00
CA ALA A 133 20.35 -13.87 -5.19
C ALA A 133 19.46 -14.05 -6.43
N ALA A 134 19.41 -13.03 -7.27
CA ALA A 134 18.63 -12.96 -8.48
C ALA A 134 19.52 -12.62 -9.70
N PRO A 135 20.51 -13.47 -10.04
CA PRO A 135 21.38 -13.24 -11.20
C PRO A 135 20.64 -13.24 -12.53
N TRP A 136 19.43 -13.78 -12.55
CA TRP A 136 18.52 -13.84 -13.68
C TRP A 136 17.65 -12.58 -13.84
N PHE A 137 17.64 -11.68 -12.86
CA PHE A 137 16.78 -10.50 -12.86
C PHE A 137 17.53 -9.27 -13.40
N SER A 138 17.01 -8.67 -14.46
CA SER A 138 17.43 -7.36 -14.97
C SER A 138 16.27 -6.38 -14.86
N ASN A 139 16.53 -5.16 -14.38
CA ASN A 139 15.53 -4.08 -14.32
C ASN A 139 15.36 -3.37 -15.69
N GLU A 140 15.92 -3.95 -16.77
CA GLU A 140 15.67 -3.47 -18.12
C GLU A 140 14.19 -3.71 -18.47
N ARG A 141 13.47 -2.60 -18.66
CA ARG A 141 12.09 -2.62 -19.13
C ARG A 141 12.07 -3.31 -20.49
N LEU A 142 11.42 -4.47 -20.60
CA LEU A 142 11.18 -5.11 -21.88
C LEU A 142 10.47 -4.11 -22.79
N VAL A 143 11.19 -3.60 -23.78
CA VAL A 143 10.59 -2.79 -24.85
C VAL A 143 10.05 -3.80 -25.84
N SER A 144 8.72 -3.83 -26.03
CA SER A 144 8.16 -4.58 -27.14
C SER A 144 8.70 -3.96 -28.43
N VAL A 145 9.52 -4.71 -29.15
CA VAL A 145 9.85 -4.38 -30.53
C VAL A 145 8.65 -4.85 -31.35
N GLU A 146 7.86 -3.90 -31.86
CA GLU A 146 6.84 -4.16 -32.89
C GLU A 146 7.47 -4.61 -34.22
#